data_AF-A0A5B1QF54-F1
#
_entry.id   AF-A0A5B1QF54-F1
#
_cell.length_a   1.000
_cell.length_b   1.000
_cell.length_c   1.000
_cell.angle_alpha   90.00
_cell.angle_beta   90.00
_cell.angle_gamma   90.00
#
_symmetry.space_group_name_H-M   'P 1'
#
loop_
_entity.id
_entity.type
_entity.pdbx_description
1 polymer ?
#
loop_
_entity_poly.entity_id
_entity_poly.type
_entity_poly.pdbx_seq_one_letter_code
_entity_poly.pdbx_strand_id
1 'polypeptide(L)'
;MAIQKARKLKKKKDATAAGTGASTPAAPVEDKGAILTRPWLKVDQKASNNYGTVKIMTWNLLAQCLVRRELFPASDCLKAHQREDMLYREILSTDADILCLQEVDRLQKLTPVLERAGYDHTYAAGPRKKHGCLIAYRKTAYEKANACVIRYDDADIRDHGDEHTRRGLSFRTKNITSIVALRKVGSADEGIVVATTHLFWHPSYSYERARQAGVMLRETTKFRNDSGFLEWPCILAGDFNFSPEDPGYSLLVGDELTPDQENRLQNSRVVHVSVDPTVTTTPSAAGADDEGAADPDHVITNARPAGAADGLLSTSELVDLYAATMRPRSVYDRGQRLIAAYTQEPIARCGPRMGVHDDRRGSFEPEWTSYTHYWKTVLDYIFVVDPPNRTSSVLQLLAPHKTEDLVPGLPKKGVSGSDHVSLAVELQWLPRT
;
A
#
# COMPACT_ATOMS: atom_id res chain seq x y z
N MET A 1 26.26 -54.45 -9.04
CA MET A 1 25.36 -55.32 -8.24
C MET A 1 25.46 -55.18 -6.71
N ALA A 2 26.40 -54.42 -6.13
CA ALA A 2 26.49 -54.24 -4.66
C ALA A 2 25.49 -53.22 -4.07
N ILE A 3 25.04 -52.23 -4.85
CA ILE A 3 24.17 -51.13 -4.37
C ILE A 3 22.70 -51.56 -4.21
N GLN A 4 22.22 -52.53 -4.99
CA GLN A 4 20.84 -53.05 -4.86
C GLN A 4 20.64 -53.97 -3.64
N LYS A 5 21.70 -54.67 -3.18
CA LYS A 5 21.64 -55.47 -1.94
C LYS A 5 21.58 -54.58 -0.69
N ALA A 6 22.30 -53.44 -0.69
CA ALA A 6 22.26 -52.46 0.40
C ALA A 6 20.86 -51.80 0.55
N ARG A 7 20.17 -51.49 -0.57
CA ARG A 7 18.81 -50.95 -0.54
C ARG A 7 17.76 -51.95 -0.05
N LYS A 8 17.92 -53.26 -0.34
CA LYS A 8 17.01 -54.31 0.16
C LYS A 8 17.19 -54.59 1.66
N LEU A 9 18.42 -54.49 2.20
CA LEU A 9 18.64 -54.64 3.65
C LEU A 9 18.08 -53.45 4.45
N LYS A 10 18.17 -52.22 3.94
CA LYS A 10 17.59 -51.04 4.60
C LYS A 10 16.06 -51.13 4.67
N LYS A 11 15.41 -51.51 3.56
CA LYS A 11 13.95 -51.69 3.50
C LYS A 11 13.42 -52.81 4.41
N LYS A 12 14.24 -53.82 4.73
CA LYS A 12 13.88 -54.92 5.63
C LYS A 12 14.10 -54.56 7.11
N LYS A 13 14.99 -53.61 7.42
CA LYS A 13 15.23 -53.09 8.78
C LYS A 13 14.15 -52.09 9.20
N ASP A 14 13.62 -51.32 8.24
CA ASP A 14 12.53 -50.36 8.48
C ASP A 14 11.16 -51.06 8.68
N ALA A 15 10.98 -52.28 8.15
CA ALA A 15 9.74 -53.05 8.29
C ALA A 15 9.60 -53.77 9.65
N THR A 16 10.70 -54.09 10.33
CA THR A 16 10.68 -54.78 11.64
C THR A 16 10.55 -53.84 12.84
N ALA A 17 10.64 -52.53 12.63
CA ALA A 17 10.46 -51.52 13.68
C ALA A 17 8.99 -51.07 13.85
N ALA A 18 8.07 -51.54 13.00
CA ALA A 18 6.65 -51.19 13.03
C ALA A 18 5.82 -52.09 13.97
N GLY A 19 6.35 -52.40 15.15
CA GLY A 19 5.81 -53.45 16.02
C GLY A 19 5.94 -53.19 17.51
N THR A 20 5.62 -51.98 17.98
CA THR A 20 5.19 -51.75 19.37
C THR A 20 4.31 -50.50 19.42
N GLY A 21 3.05 -50.70 19.84
CA GLY A 21 2.10 -49.62 20.04
C GLY A 21 2.51 -48.75 21.22
N ALA A 22 2.91 -47.52 20.93
CA ALA A 22 2.83 -46.40 21.85
C ALA A 22 2.19 -45.25 21.04
N SER A 23 1.01 -44.80 21.45
CA SER A 23 0.39 -43.61 20.88
C SER A 23 1.31 -42.42 21.12
N THR A 24 2.09 -42.07 20.10
CA THR A 24 2.80 -40.79 20.08
C THR A 24 1.74 -39.70 20.23
N PRO A 25 1.87 -38.74 21.16
CA PRO A 25 0.99 -37.58 21.15
C PRO A 25 1.04 -36.99 19.74
N ALA A 26 -0.13 -36.79 19.12
CA ALA A 26 -0.19 -36.07 17.87
C ALA A 26 0.60 -34.77 18.07
N ALA A 27 1.63 -34.55 17.24
CA ALA A 27 2.35 -33.29 17.26
C ALA A 27 1.31 -32.16 17.20
N PRO A 28 1.40 -31.12 18.06
CA PRO A 28 0.43 -30.05 18.06
C PRO A 28 0.24 -29.57 16.62
N VAL A 29 -1.02 -29.54 16.18
CA VAL A 29 -1.36 -29.10 14.82
C VAL A 29 -0.88 -27.66 14.71
N GLU A 30 0.21 -27.44 13.97
CA GLU A 30 0.78 -26.12 13.75
C GLU A 30 -0.29 -25.26 13.08
N ASP A 31 -0.73 -24.21 13.77
CA ASP A 31 -1.72 -23.28 13.25
C ASP A 31 -1.09 -22.45 12.13
N LYS A 32 -1.21 -22.95 10.89
CA LYS A 32 -0.59 -22.39 9.69
C LYS A 32 -0.97 -20.94 9.41
N GLY A 33 -2.11 -20.48 9.93
CA GLY A 33 -2.56 -19.11 9.75
C GLY A 33 -2.23 -18.19 10.91
N ALA A 34 -1.48 -18.65 11.93
CA ALA A 34 -1.20 -17.84 13.12
C ALA A 34 -0.59 -16.50 12.71
N ILE A 35 -1.15 -15.42 13.25
CA ILE A 35 -0.69 -14.05 13.05
C ILE A 35 -0.56 -13.39 14.41
N LEU A 36 0.22 -12.33 14.49
CA LEU A 36 0.26 -11.49 15.66
C LEU A 36 -0.94 -10.54 15.64
N THR A 37 -1.95 -10.83 16.46
CA THR A 37 -3.18 -10.04 16.54
C THR A 37 -2.92 -8.66 17.15
N ARG A 38 -3.65 -7.65 16.67
CA ARG A 38 -3.53 -6.26 17.12
C ARG A 38 -4.87 -5.73 17.63
N PRO A 39 -4.89 -4.96 18.74
CA PRO A 39 -6.13 -4.37 19.25
C PRO A 39 -6.56 -3.15 18.42
N TRP A 40 -7.85 -2.83 18.48
CA TRP A 40 -8.37 -1.54 18.03
C TRP A 40 -8.17 -0.48 19.12
N LEU A 41 -7.45 0.59 18.79
CA LEU A 41 -7.22 1.75 19.63
C LEU A 41 -8.36 2.75 19.44
N LYS A 42 -9.01 3.15 20.54
CA LYS A 42 -10.05 4.18 20.50
C LYS A 42 -9.43 5.56 20.37
N VAL A 43 -9.94 6.36 19.45
CA VAL A 43 -9.46 7.72 19.17
C VAL A 43 -10.48 8.75 19.67
N ASP A 44 -11.68 8.77 19.09
CA ASP A 44 -12.76 9.68 19.47
C ASP A 44 -13.78 8.94 20.35
N GLN A 45 -14.07 9.51 21.52
CA GLN A 45 -15.08 8.99 22.45
C GLN A 45 -16.50 9.46 22.14
N LYS A 46 -16.66 10.45 21.24
CA LYS A 46 -17.95 11.05 20.87
C LYS A 46 -18.45 10.55 19.51
N ALA A 47 -18.41 9.24 19.28
CA ALA A 47 -19.13 8.65 18.17
C ALA A 47 -20.62 9.06 18.26
N SER A 48 -21.16 9.61 17.19
CA SER A 48 -22.57 9.99 17.16
C SER A 48 -23.39 8.79 16.71
N ASN A 49 -24.31 8.30 17.55
CA ASN A 49 -25.19 7.18 17.17
C ASN A 49 -26.15 7.52 16.01
N ASN A 50 -26.22 8.79 15.59
CA ASN A 50 -27.08 9.25 14.51
C ASN A 50 -26.46 9.05 13.11
N TYR A 51 -25.18 8.71 13.02
CA TYR A 51 -24.48 8.55 11.73
C TYR A 51 -23.86 7.15 11.64
N GLY A 52 -23.89 6.55 10.45
CA GLY A 52 -23.22 5.27 10.22
C GLY A 52 -21.70 5.37 10.33
N THR A 53 -21.06 4.23 10.60
CA THR A 53 -19.61 4.09 10.58
C THR A 53 -19.18 3.23 9.38
N VAL A 54 -17.90 3.29 9.04
CA VAL A 54 -17.29 2.39 8.05
C VAL A 54 -15.91 1.97 8.53
N LYS A 55 -15.61 0.69 8.41
CA LYS A 55 -14.26 0.14 8.61
C LYS A 55 -13.56 -0.02 7.27
N ILE A 56 -12.36 0.53 7.15
CA ILE A 56 -11.55 0.47 5.93
C ILE A 56 -10.18 -0.10 6.28
N MET A 57 -9.72 -1.07 5.49
CA MET A 57 -8.38 -1.64 5.58
C MET A 57 -7.60 -1.36 4.30
N THR A 58 -6.29 -1.15 4.40
CA THR A 58 -5.37 -1.23 3.27
C THR A 58 -4.19 -2.14 3.57
N TRP A 59 -3.74 -2.92 2.59
CA TRP A 59 -2.59 -3.80 2.76
C TRP A 59 -1.95 -4.27 1.45
N ASN A 60 -0.64 -4.09 1.33
CA ASN A 60 0.18 -4.75 0.32
C ASN A 60 0.43 -6.22 0.74
N LEU A 61 0.07 -7.18 -0.12
CA LEU A 61 0.08 -8.62 0.19
C LEU A 61 1.40 -9.34 -0.14
N LEU A 62 2.38 -8.65 -0.72
CA LEU A 62 3.61 -9.23 -1.26
C LEU A 62 3.32 -10.31 -2.32
N ALA A 63 3.25 -9.92 -3.59
CA ALA A 63 2.97 -10.84 -4.68
C ALA A 63 4.06 -11.91 -4.76
N GLN A 64 3.67 -13.18 -4.95
CA GLN A 64 4.63 -14.27 -5.05
C GLN A 64 5.63 -14.07 -6.19
N CYS A 65 5.23 -13.40 -7.27
CA CYS A 65 6.09 -13.09 -8.40
C CYS A 65 7.16 -12.01 -8.14
N LEU A 66 7.05 -11.28 -7.03
CA LEU A 66 7.99 -10.24 -6.61
C LEU A 66 8.96 -10.71 -5.52
N VAL A 67 8.65 -11.81 -4.83
CA VAL A 67 9.51 -12.39 -3.81
C VAL A 67 10.86 -12.83 -4.39
N ARG A 68 11.94 -12.22 -3.90
CA ARG A 68 13.33 -12.62 -4.14
C ARG A 68 13.98 -12.97 -2.81
N ARG A 69 14.61 -14.14 -2.71
CA ARG A 69 15.09 -14.67 -1.43
C ARG A 69 16.15 -13.78 -0.80
N GLU A 70 16.94 -13.13 -1.64
CA GLU A 70 18.05 -12.24 -1.30
C GLU A 70 17.56 -10.99 -0.55
N LEU A 71 16.34 -10.53 -0.83
CA LEU A 71 15.72 -9.39 -0.14
C LEU A 71 15.18 -9.74 1.25
N PHE A 72 14.97 -11.04 1.53
CA PHE A 72 14.37 -11.54 2.76
C PHE A 72 15.23 -12.63 3.42
N PRO A 73 16.52 -12.36 3.72
CA PRO A 73 17.44 -13.37 4.23
C PRO A 73 17.01 -13.97 5.56
N ALA A 74 16.22 -13.23 6.34
CA ALA A 74 15.77 -13.61 7.67
C ALA A 74 14.34 -14.20 7.71
N SER A 75 13.65 -14.31 6.57
CA SER A 75 12.28 -14.84 6.52
C SER A 75 12.25 -16.38 6.52
N ASP A 76 11.27 -16.94 7.22
CA ASP A 76 11.01 -18.38 7.34
C ASP A 76 9.76 -18.85 6.54
N CYS A 77 9.13 -17.95 5.78
CA CYS A 77 7.87 -18.22 5.07
C CYS A 77 7.72 -17.48 3.75
N LEU A 78 8.67 -17.62 2.82
CA LEU A 78 8.60 -16.88 1.54
C LEU A 78 7.66 -17.49 0.48
N LYS A 79 7.37 -18.79 0.56
CA LYS A 79 6.51 -19.44 -0.44
C LYS A 79 5.05 -19.15 -0.15
N ALA A 80 4.25 -18.93 -1.19
CA ALA A 80 2.89 -18.47 -1.00
C ALA A 80 2.02 -19.44 -0.17
N HIS A 81 2.20 -20.76 -0.31
CA HIS A 81 1.48 -21.73 0.54
C HIS A 81 1.82 -21.64 2.03
N GLN A 82 2.93 -20.99 2.40
CA GLN A 82 3.32 -20.72 3.79
C GLN A 82 2.72 -19.40 4.29
N ARG A 83 2.35 -18.47 3.39
CA ARG A 83 1.84 -17.13 3.70
C ARG A 83 0.32 -17.04 3.63
N GLU A 84 -0.29 -17.75 2.68
CA GLU A 84 -1.73 -17.64 2.32
C GLU A 84 -2.66 -17.67 3.54
N ASP A 85 -2.49 -18.64 4.45
CA ASP A 85 -3.38 -18.76 5.60
C ASP A 85 -3.23 -17.58 6.57
N MET A 86 -2.02 -17.04 6.72
CA MET A 86 -1.77 -15.81 7.51
C MET A 86 -2.38 -14.59 6.83
N LEU A 87 -2.22 -14.47 5.50
CA LEU A 87 -2.83 -13.38 4.72
C LEU A 87 -4.36 -13.39 4.85
N TYR A 88 -4.98 -14.56 4.72
CA TYR A 88 -6.43 -14.69 4.85
C TYR A 88 -6.91 -14.36 6.26
N ARG A 89 -6.16 -14.79 7.29
CA ARG A 89 -6.53 -14.48 8.66
C ARG A 89 -6.47 -12.99 8.97
N GLU A 90 -5.42 -12.31 8.53
CA GLU A 90 -5.26 -10.87 8.71
C GLU A 90 -6.35 -10.09 7.97
N ILE A 91 -6.67 -10.46 6.72
CA ILE A 91 -7.75 -9.83 5.95
C ILE A 91 -9.11 -9.96 6.65
N LEU A 92 -9.39 -11.13 7.24
CA LEU A 92 -10.68 -11.41 7.86
C LEU A 92 -10.79 -10.92 9.31
N SER A 93 -9.67 -10.81 10.04
CA SER A 93 -9.66 -10.45 11.46
C SER A 93 -10.02 -8.98 11.71
N THR A 94 -9.78 -8.10 10.74
CA THR A 94 -10.13 -6.67 10.84
C THR A 94 -11.64 -6.44 10.74
N ASP A 95 -12.38 -7.40 10.21
CA ASP A 95 -13.83 -7.30 9.97
C ASP A 95 -14.20 -6.01 9.23
N ALA A 96 -13.35 -5.58 8.28
CA ALA A 96 -13.55 -4.34 7.56
C ALA A 96 -14.80 -4.37 6.66
N ASP A 97 -15.34 -3.21 6.35
CA ASP A 97 -16.40 -3.08 5.34
C ASP A 97 -15.81 -2.99 3.95
N ILE A 98 -14.64 -2.36 3.83
CA ILE A 98 -13.93 -2.10 2.58
C ILE A 98 -12.44 -2.46 2.75
N LEU A 99 -11.91 -3.23 1.80
CA LEU A 99 -10.52 -3.67 1.74
C LEU A 99 -9.85 -3.06 0.49
N CYS A 100 -8.71 -2.40 0.66
CA CYS A 100 -7.85 -1.90 -0.42
C CYS A 100 -6.55 -2.70 -0.45
N LEU A 101 -6.40 -3.64 -1.37
CA LEU A 101 -5.27 -4.57 -1.38
C LEU A 101 -4.35 -4.30 -2.56
N GLN A 102 -3.04 -4.31 -2.31
CA GLN A 102 -2.00 -4.15 -3.32
C GLN A 102 -1.19 -5.44 -3.49
N GLU A 103 -0.47 -5.53 -4.61
CA GLU A 103 0.28 -6.74 -4.98
C GLU A 103 -0.56 -8.03 -4.96
N VAL A 104 -1.85 -7.90 -5.27
CA VAL A 104 -2.74 -9.04 -5.32
C VAL A 104 -2.41 -9.86 -6.56
N ASP A 105 -1.85 -11.03 -6.32
CA ASP A 105 -1.77 -12.13 -7.27
C ASP A 105 -2.70 -13.27 -6.84
N ARG A 106 -2.66 -14.40 -7.56
CA ARG A 106 -3.37 -15.63 -7.20
C ARG A 106 -4.86 -15.44 -6.84
N LEU A 107 -5.58 -14.59 -7.59
CA LEU A 107 -7.00 -14.30 -7.39
C LEU A 107 -7.87 -15.55 -7.22
N GLN A 108 -7.56 -16.63 -7.95
CA GLN A 108 -8.25 -17.92 -7.85
C GLN A 108 -8.23 -18.57 -6.45
N LYS A 109 -7.36 -18.07 -5.54
CA LYS A 109 -7.27 -18.51 -4.15
C LYS A 109 -7.89 -17.49 -3.19
N LEU A 110 -7.64 -16.20 -3.41
CA LEU A 110 -8.15 -15.14 -2.55
C LEU A 110 -9.67 -14.90 -2.74
N THR A 111 -10.16 -14.87 -3.99
CA THR A 111 -11.56 -14.56 -4.29
C THR A 111 -12.54 -15.49 -3.58
N PRO A 112 -12.37 -16.83 -3.56
CA PRO A 112 -13.26 -17.72 -2.80
C PRO A 112 -13.23 -17.51 -1.27
N VAL A 113 -12.14 -16.94 -0.73
CA VAL A 113 -12.06 -16.57 0.70
C VAL A 113 -12.91 -15.34 0.95
N LEU A 114 -12.77 -14.31 0.12
CA LEU A 114 -13.53 -13.07 0.19
C LEU A 114 -15.04 -13.30 0.00
N GLU A 115 -15.42 -14.09 -1.00
CA GLU A 115 -16.82 -14.41 -1.31
C GLU A 115 -17.51 -15.12 -0.15
N ARG A 116 -16.84 -16.11 0.45
CA ARG A 116 -17.35 -16.83 1.64
C ARG A 116 -17.47 -15.92 2.86
N ALA A 117 -16.61 -14.91 2.96
CA ALA A 117 -16.70 -13.86 3.97
C ALA A 117 -17.73 -12.75 3.64
N GLY A 118 -18.46 -12.88 2.54
CA GLY A 118 -19.55 -11.96 2.18
C GLY A 118 -19.11 -10.71 1.43
N TYR A 119 -17.89 -10.66 0.92
CA TYR A 119 -17.42 -9.57 0.07
C TYR A 119 -17.79 -9.80 -1.40
N ASP A 120 -17.99 -8.70 -2.12
CA ASP A 120 -17.78 -8.61 -3.56
C ASP A 120 -16.49 -7.80 -3.80
N HIS A 121 -15.96 -7.78 -5.03
CA HIS A 121 -14.69 -7.14 -5.32
C HIS A 121 -14.57 -6.61 -6.76
N THR A 122 -13.61 -5.71 -6.96
CA THR A 122 -13.09 -5.30 -8.27
C THR A 122 -11.58 -5.43 -8.25
N TYR A 123 -11.01 -5.97 -9.32
CA TYR A 123 -9.57 -6.13 -9.51
C TYR A 123 -9.11 -5.37 -10.76
N ALA A 124 -7.97 -4.71 -10.67
CA ALA A 124 -7.33 -4.06 -11.79
C ALA A 124 -5.81 -4.20 -11.72
N ALA A 125 -5.17 -4.36 -12.87
CA ALA A 125 -3.73 -4.48 -12.98
C ALA A 125 -3.21 -3.66 -14.16
N GLY A 126 -1.95 -3.21 -14.02
CA GLY A 126 -1.22 -2.60 -15.12
C GLY A 126 -1.02 -3.56 -16.29
N PRO A 127 -0.86 -3.07 -17.52
CA PRO A 127 -0.66 -3.91 -18.70
C PRO A 127 0.50 -4.90 -18.51
N ARG A 128 0.22 -6.20 -18.66
CA ARG A 128 1.19 -7.32 -18.51
C ARG A 128 1.77 -7.50 -17.09
N LYS A 129 1.27 -6.80 -16.06
CA LYS A 129 1.63 -7.10 -14.67
C LYS A 129 0.99 -8.42 -14.23
N LYS A 130 1.70 -9.17 -13.38
CA LYS A 130 1.24 -10.46 -12.81
C LYS A 130 0.52 -10.30 -11.47
N HIS A 131 0.47 -9.08 -10.97
CA HIS A 131 -0.17 -8.67 -9.73
C HIS A 131 -0.85 -7.33 -9.96
N GLY A 132 -1.76 -6.96 -9.07
CA GLY A 132 -2.56 -5.76 -9.23
C GLY A 132 -3.13 -5.24 -7.92
N CYS A 133 -4.14 -4.40 -8.05
CA CYS A 133 -4.90 -3.81 -6.97
C CYS A 133 -6.29 -4.44 -6.90
N LEU A 134 -6.80 -4.66 -5.69
CA LEU A 134 -8.14 -5.18 -5.45
C LEU A 134 -8.87 -4.31 -4.44
N ILE A 135 -10.10 -3.91 -4.77
CA ILE A 135 -11.02 -3.30 -3.82
C ILE A 135 -12.12 -4.32 -3.52
N ALA A 136 -12.23 -4.78 -2.28
CA ALA A 136 -13.33 -5.64 -1.82
C ALA A 136 -14.24 -4.87 -0.87
N TYR A 137 -15.53 -5.17 -0.89
CA TYR A 137 -16.54 -4.49 -0.09
C TYR A 137 -17.65 -5.45 0.35
N ARG A 138 -18.17 -5.28 1.56
CA ARG A 138 -19.24 -6.13 2.11
C ARG A 138 -20.52 -5.96 1.30
N LYS A 139 -21.04 -7.06 0.75
CA LYS A 139 -22.31 -7.05 -0.02
C LYS A 139 -23.52 -6.60 0.81
N THR A 140 -23.44 -6.73 2.13
CA THR A 140 -24.49 -6.29 3.06
C THR A 140 -24.43 -4.80 3.35
N ALA A 141 -23.29 -4.14 3.10
CA ALA A 141 -23.10 -2.72 3.39
C ALA A 141 -23.08 -1.87 2.11
N TYR A 142 -22.51 -2.40 1.02
CA TYR A 142 -22.29 -1.66 -0.21
C TYR A 142 -22.60 -2.46 -1.48
N GLU A 143 -23.01 -1.74 -2.51
CA GLU A 143 -23.10 -2.18 -3.90
C GLU A 143 -22.23 -1.28 -4.80
N LYS A 144 -21.65 -1.85 -5.87
CA LYS A 144 -20.85 -1.06 -6.81
C LYS A 144 -21.76 -0.22 -7.71
N ALA A 145 -21.67 1.10 -7.57
CA ALA A 145 -22.40 2.06 -8.40
C ALA A 145 -21.66 2.38 -9.70
N ASN A 146 -20.34 2.54 -9.65
CA ASN A 146 -19.51 2.86 -10.81
C ASN A 146 -18.05 2.45 -10.52
N ALA A 147 -17.22 2.32 -11.55
CA ALA A 147 -15.78 2.10 -11.40
C ALA A 147 -14.99 2.60 -12.60
N CYS A 148 -13.75 3.03 -12.38
CA CYS A 148 -12.81 3.32 -13.45
C CYS A 148 -11.38 2.92 -13.04
N VAL A 149 -10.53 2.74 -14.04
CA VAL A 149 -9.10 2.45 -13.85
C VAL A 149 -8.31 3.47 -14.64
N ILE A 150 -7.42 4.19 -13.95
CA ILE A 150 -6.52 5.15 -14.58
C ILE A 150 -5.15 4.51 -14.70
N ARG A 151 -4.60 4.49 -15.91
CA ARG A 151 -3.22 4.12 -16.18
C ARG A 151 -2.38 5.39 -16.13
N TYR A 152 -1.45 5.48 -15.17
CA TYR A 152 -0.68 6.72 -14.98
C TYR A 152 0.19 7.08 -16.19
N ASP A 153 0.67 6.07 -16.90
CA ASP A 153 1.46 6.24 -18.12
C ASP A 153 0.62 6.84 -19.27
N ASP A 154 -0.71 6.75 -19.22
CA ASP A 154 -1.62 7.20 -20.27
C ASP A 154 -2.33 8.53 -19.92
N ALA A 155 -2.20 9.00 -18.68
CA ALA A 155 -2.91 10.18 -18.16
C ALA A 155 -2.26 11.49 -18.60
N ASP A 156 -3.05 12.38 -19.22
CA ASP A 156 -2.64 13.73 -19.57
C ASP A 156 -2.53 14.60 -18.31
N ILE A 157 -1.41 15.29 -18.15
CA ILE A 157 -1.13 16.27 -17.08
C ILE A 157 -0.97 17.69 -17.62
N ARG A 158 -1.09 17.87 -18.93
CA ARG A 158 -1.17 19.17 -19.61
C ARG A 158 -2.28 19.14 -20.66
N ASP A 159 -2.88 20.30 -20.91
CA ASP A 159 -3.96 20.44 -21.90
C ASP A 159 -3.47 20.65 -23.33
N HIS A 160 -2.19 20.96 -23.51
CA HIS A 160 -1.57 21.33 -24.79
C HIS A 160 -0.27 20.57 -25.03
N GLY A 161 0.12 20.47 -26.31
CA GLY A 161 1.28 19.69 -26.77
C GLY A 161 0.88 18.38 -27.43
N ASP A 162 1.87 17.64 -27.94
CA ASP A 162 1.65 16.29 -28.45
C ASP A 162 1.38 15.28 -27.31
N GLU A 163 1.09 14.03 -27.64
CA GLU A 163 0.77 12.99 -26.65
C GLU A 163 1.92 12.75 -25.64
N HIS A 164 3.18 12.90 -26.06
CA HIS A 164 4.33 12.73 -25.19
C HIS A 164 4.43 13.88 -24.18
N THR A 165 4.38 15.12 -24.67
CA THR A 165 4.42 16.32 -23.84
C THR A 165 3.21 16.40 -22.89
N ARG A 166 2.01 16.03 -23.34
CA ARG A 166 0.81 16.06 -22.49
C ARG A 166 0.89 15.09 -21.31
N ARG A 167 1.51 13.92 -21.50
CA ARG A 167 1.67 12.92 -20.44
C ARG A 167 2.82 13.19 -19.48
N GLY A 168 3.88 13.82 -19.95
CA GLY A 168 5.00 14.28 -19.11
C GLY A 168 5.62 13.20 -18.24
N LEU A 169 5.92 12.03 -18.83
CA LEU A 169 6.39 10.85 -18.09
C LEU A 169 7.89 10.95 -17.78
N SER A 170 8.26 10.68 -16.52
CA SER A 170 9.66 10.44 -16.18
C SER A 170 10.07 8.99 -16.44
N PHE A 171 9.14 8.06 -16.19
CA PHE A 171 9.35 6.62 -16.33
C PHE A 171 8.06 5.91 -16.79
N ARG A 172 8.14 4.90 -17.67
CA ARG A 172 6.99 4.03 -17.95
C ARG A 172 6.83 2.94 -16.90
N THR A 173 5.93 3.16 -15.95
CA THR A 173 5.80 2.33 -14.73
C THR A 173 4.75 1.22 -14.87
N LYS A 174 3.79 1.41 -15.79
CA LYS A 174 2.57 0.61 -15.93
C LYS A 174 1.74 0.56 -14.64
N ASN A 175 1.92 1.53 -13.74
CA ASN A 175 1.14 1.63 -12.53
C ASN A 175 -0.28 2.11 -12.84
N ILE A 176 -1.20 1.79 -11.95
CA ILE A 176 -2.61 2.17 -12.07
C ILE A 176 -3.14 2.68 -10.73
N THR A 177 -4.19 3.48 -10.79
CA THR A 177 -5.15 3.57 -9.68
C THR A 177 -6.48 2.94 -10.10
N SER A 178 -7.05 2.13 -9.21
CA SER A 178 -8.39 1.57 -9.33
C SER A 178 -9.34 2.38 -8.48
N ILE A 179 -10.39 2.95 -9.08
CA ILE A 179 -11.36 3.81 -8.42
C ILE A 179 -12.74 3.15 -8.51
N VAL A 180 -13.43 3.03 -7.39
CA VAL A 180 -14.75 2.39 -7.29
C VAL A 180 -15.68 3.27 -6.47
N ALA A 181 -16.84 3.62 -7.03
CA ALA A 181 -17.93 4.23 -6.29
C ALA A 181 -18.81 3.13 -5.68
N LEU A 182 -18.93 3.14 -4.35
CA LEU A 182 -19.67 2.17 -3.57
C LEU A 182 -20.89 2.85 -2.95
N ARG A 183 -22.10 2.50 -3.40
CA ARG A 183 -23.35 2.97 -2.83
C ARG A 183 -23.67 2.15 -1.59
N LYS A 184 -24.13 2.79 -0.52
CA LYS A 184 -24.57 2.09 0.67
C LYS A 184 -25.89 1.37 0.39
N VAL A 185 -25.98 0.10 0.77
CA VAL A 185 -27.20 -0.71 0.59
C VAL A 185 -28.35 -0.07 1.36
N GLY A 186 -29.50 0.05 0.71
CA GLY A 186 -30.69 0.67 1.28
C GLY A 186 -30.69 2.20 1.29
N SER A 187 -29.69 2.85 0.68
CA SER A 187 -29.68 4.30 0.47
C SER A 187 -29.56 4.66 -1.01
N ALA A 188 -30.35 5.63 -1.45
CA ALA A 188 -30.25 6.15 -2.81
C ALA A 188 -29.09 7.13 -2.97
N ASP A 189 -28.72 7.87 -1.92
CA ASP A 189 -27.82 9.03 -2.03
C ASP A 189 -26.57 8.96 -1.15
N GLU A 190 -26.41 7.91 -0.34
CA GLU A 190 -25.20 7.69 0.46
C GLU A 190 -24.27 6.69 -0.20
N GLY A 191 -22.98 6.99 -0.15
CA GLY A 191 -21.93 6.11 -0.62
C GLY A 191 -20.55 6.69 -0.35
N ILE A 192 -19.55 6.03 -0.92
CA ILE A 192 -18.13 6.35 -0.75
C ILE A 192 -17.39 6.04 -2.05
N VAL A 193 -16.48 6.93 -2.45
CA VAL A 193 -15.57 6.68 -3.57
C VAL A 193 -14.25 6.18 -3.01
N VAL A 194 -13.79 5.03 -3.46
CA VAL A 194 -12.58 4.38 -2.95
C VAL A 194 -11.59 4.22 -4.08
N ALA A 195 -10.39 4.75 -3.91
CA ALA A 195 -9.28 4.60 -4.81
C ALA A 195 -8.15 3.83 -4.13
N THR A 196 -7.59 2.86 -4.84
CA THR A 196 -6.36 2.18 -4.40
C THR A 196 -5.29 2.16 -5.48
N THR A 197 -4.04 2.14 -5.05
CA THR A 197 -2.87 2.24 -5.90
C THR A 197 -1.68 1.50 -5.30
N HIS A 198 -0.71 1.16 -6.15
CA HIS A 198 0.66 0.84 -5.77
C HIS A 198 1.58 1.70 -6.64
N LEU A 199 2.13 2.77 -6.04
CA LEU A 199 2.94 3.78 -6.75
C LEU A 199 4.34 3.26 -7.09
N PHE A 200 5.12 4.05 -7.82
CA PHE A 200 6.42 3.62 -8.33
C PHE A 200 7.44 3.40 -7.21
N TRP A 201 7.99 2.18 -7.16
CA TRP A 201 8.83 1.70 -6.05
C TRP A 201 10.22 2.34 -5.97
N HIS A 202 10.80 2.77 -7.09
CA HIS A 202 12.22 3.14 -7.12
C HIS A 202 12.52 4.35 -6.24
N PRO A 203 13.30 4.23 -5.14
CA PRO A 203 13.48 5.27 -4.12
C PRO A 203 13.83 6.66 -4.67
N SER A 204 14.66 6.71 -5.72
CA SER A 204 15.18 7.97 -6.27
C SER A 204 14.23 8.67 -7.26
N TYR A 205 13.13 8.05 -7.67
CA TYR A 205 12.14 8.66 -8.57
C TYR A 205 11.01 9.37 -7.81
N SER A 206 11.38 10.33 -6.95
CA SER A 206 10.41 11.11 -6.16
C SER A 206 9.44 11.91 -7.04
N TYR A 207 9.92 12.46 -8.17
CA TYR A 207 9.09 13.16 -9.15
C TYR A 207 7.99 12.27 -9.73
N GLU A 208 8.31 11.05 -10.19
CA GLU A 208 7.30 10.18 -10.80
C GLU A 208 6.27 9.73 -9.76
N ARG A 209 6.69 9.42 -8.52
CA ARG A 209 5.73 9.16 -7.43
C ARG A 209 4.83 10.36 -7.16
N ALA A 210 5.39 11.56 -7.06
CA ALA A 210 4.62 12.79 -6.86
C ALA A 210 3.66 13.07 -8.03
N ARG A 211 4.07 12.82 -9.28
CA ARG A 211 3.18 12.91 -10.43
C ARG A 211 2.01 11.93 -10.31
N GLN A 212 2.29 10.66 -10.01
CA GLN A 212 1.26 9.62 -9.91
C GLN A 212 0.26 9.89 -8.77
N ALA A 213 0.74 10.28 -7.59
CA ALA A 213 -0.14 10.64 -6.48
C ALA A 213 -1.02 11.87 -6.80
N GLY A 214 -0.50 12.87 -7.52
CA GLY A 214 -1.27 14.03 -7.98
C GLY A 214 -2.35 13.63 -8.99
N VAL A 215 -2.01 12.78 -9.96
CA VAL A 215 -2.98 12.21 -10.90
C VAL A 215 -4.06 11.41 -10.17
N MET A 216 -3.69 10.59 -9.17
CA MET A 216 -4.66 9.83 -8.37
C MET A 216 -5.67 10.75 -7.68
N LEU A 217 -5.20 11.81 -7.01
CA LEU A 217 -6.07 12.79 -6.34
C LEU A 217 -7.01 13.48 -7.33
N ARG A 218 -6.46 13.98 -8.44
CA ARG A 218 -7.22 14.67 -9.49
C ARG A 218 -8.30 13.77 -10.08
N GLU A 219 -7.92 12.57 -10.54
CA GLU A 219 -8.85 11.67 -11.22
C GLU A 219 -9.90 11.09 -10.28
N THR A 220 -9.56 10.82 -9.02
CA THR A 220 -10.56 10.36 -8.03
C THR A 220 -11.59 11.46 -7.74
N THR A 221 -11.13 12.71 -7.59
CA THR A 221 -12.00 13.86 -7.35
C THR A 221 -12.89 14.14 -8.56
N LYS A 222 -12.30 14.10 -9.76
CA LYS A 222 -13.03 14.24 -11.03
C LYS A 222 -14.07 13.14 -11.19
N PHE A 223 -13.69 11.89 -11.01
CA PHE A 223 -14.61 10.75 -11.09
C PHE A 223 -15.80 10.88 -10.14
N ARG A 224 -15.55 11.28 -8.88
CA ARG A 224 -16.62 11.57 -7.90
C ARG A 224 -17.58 12.62 -8.44
N ASN A 225 -17.04 13.76 -8.87
CA ASN A 225 -17.83 14.92 -9.26
C ASN A 225 -18.63 14.65 -10.55
N ASP A 226 -17.96 14.12 -11.59
CA ASP A 226 -18.55 13.82 -12.90
C ASP A 226 -19.63 12.72 -12.81
N SER A 227 -19.53 11.84 -11.81
CA SER A 227 -20.55 10.81 -11.54
C SER A 227 -21.71 11.28 -10.68
N GLY A 228 -21.76 12.57 -10.29
CA GLY A 228 -22.83 13.11 -9.43
C GLY A 228 -22.74 12.71 -7.96
N PHE A 229 -21.56 12.27 -7.49
CA PHE A 229 -21.34 11.80 -6.12
C PHE A 229 -20.67 12.86 -5.23
N LEU A 230 -20.95 14.14 -5.45
CA LEU A 230 -20.27 15.26 -4.76
C LEU A 230 -20.30 15.16 -3.23
N GLU A 231 -21.42 14.65 -2.68
CA GLU A 231 -21.59 14.46 -1.24
C GLU A 231 -20.93 13.19 -0.70
N TRP A 232 -20.34 12.35 -1.55
CA TRP A 232 -19.65 11.13 -1.11
C TRP A 232 -18.20 11.44 -0.73
N PRO A 233 -17.70 10.96 0.43
CA PRO A 233 -16.28 11.04 0.73
C PRO A 233 -15.45 10.23 -0.27
N CYS A 234 -14.21 10.66 -0.49
CA CYS A 234 -13.21 9.84 -1.18
C CYS A 234 -12.20 9.27 -0.19
N ILE A 235 -11.80 8.02 -0.42
CA ILE A 235 -10.71 7.34 0.25
C ILE A 235 -9.61 7.11 -0.78
N LEU A 236 -8.39 7.52 -0.45
CA LEU A 236 -7.18 7.22 -1.23
C LEU A 236 -6.31 6.32 -0.35
N ALA A 237 -6.30 5.02 -0.62
CA ALA A 237 -5.64 4.05 0.24
C ALA A 237 -4.73 3.10 -0.55
N GLY A 238 -3.55 2.81 -0.03
CA GLY A 238 -2.64 1.87 -0.68
C GLY A 238 -1.19 2.04 -0.29
N ASP A 239 -0.34 1.45 -1.12
CA ASP A 239 1.10 1.57 -1.04
C ASP A 239 1.55 2.72 -1.95
N PHE A 240 1.96 3.82 -1.32
CA PHE A 240 2.38 5.03 -2.02
C PHE A 240 3.89 5.05 -2.31
N ASN A 241 4.64 4.06 -1.83
CA ASN A 241 6.09 3.97 -1.98
C ASN A 241 6.86 5.24 -1.59
N PHE A 242 6.30 6.04 -0.68
CA PHE A 242 6.97 7.20 -0.12
C PHE A 242 6.74 7.30 1.38
N SER A 243 7.71 7.87 2.10
CA SER A 243 7.62 8.20 3.51
C SER A 243 7.12 9.64 3.73
N PRO A 244 6.79 10.05 4.96
CA PRO A 244 6.33 11.42 5.24
C PRO A 244 7.32 12.54 4.91
N GLU A 245 8.61 12.23 4.71
CA GLU A 245 9.62 13.21 4.27
C GLU A 245 9.67 13.40 2.74
N ASP A 246 8.99 12.54 1.97
CA ASP A 246 8.95 12.63 0.51
C ASP A 246 8.05 13.80 0.06
N PRO A 247 8.44 14.53 -1.01
CA PRO A 247 7.62 15.60 -1.55
C PRO A 247 6.18 15.17 -1.89
N GLY A 248 5.97 13.91 -2.33
CA GLY A 248 4.63 13.40 -2.65
C GLY A 248 3.68 13.41 -1.45
N TYR A 249 4.19 13.13 -0.24
CA TYR A 249 3.38 13.19 0.99
C TYR A 249 2.96 14.63 1.28
N SER A 250 3.92 15.56 1.31
CA SER A 250 3.66 16.97 1.60
C SER A 250 2.70 17.61 0.60
N LEU A 251 2.84 17.29 -0.69
CA LEU A 251 1.91 17.75 -1.74
C LEU A 251 0.48 17.23 -1.54
N LEU A 252 0.31 15.95 -1.18
CA LEU A 252 -1.01 15.36 -0.90
C LEU A 252 -1.71 16.07 0.25
N VAL A 253 -1.01 16.23 1.37
CA VAL A 253 -1.60 16.82 2.58
C VAL A 253 -1.64 18.34 2.55
N GLY A 254 -1.00 18.97 1.57
CA GLY A 254 -0.97 20.42 1.39
C GLY A 254 -0.02 21.15 2.35
N ASP A 255 1.10 20.52 2.70
CA ASP A 255 2.20 21.16 3.41
C ASP A 255 3.15 21.83 2.41
N GLU A 256 3.85 22.88 2.86
CA GLU A 256 4.92 23.49 2.08
C GLU A 256 6.11 22.54 1.94
N LEU A 257 6.64 22.47 0.72
CA LEU A 257 7.83 21.68 0.42
C LEU A 257 9.04 22.26 1.17
N THR A 258 9.85 21.39 1.78
CA THR A 258 11.17 21.81 2.26
C THR A 258 12.14 21.98 1.08
N PRO A 259 13.25 22.73 1.27
CA PRO A 259 14.32 22.77 0.28
C PRO A 259 14.83 21.38 -0.14
N ASP A 260 14.93 20.43 0.79
CA ASP A 260 15.35 19.06 0.49
C ASP A 260 14.31 18.31 -0.36
N GLN A 261 13.03 18.50 -0.09
CA GLN A 261 11.95 17.92 -0.90
C GLN A 261 11.93 18.51 -2.32
N GLU A 262 12.14 19.82 -2.46
CA GLU A 262 12.29 20.47 -3.76
C GLU A 262 13.50 19.94 -4.53
N ASN A 263 14.65 19.82 -3.86
CA ASN A 263 15.86 19.25 -4.45
C ASN A 263 15.65 17.81 -4.93
N ARG A 264 14.92 16.99 -4.15
CA ARG A 264 14.55 15.62 -4.55
C ARG A 264 13.67 15.59 -5.80
N LEU A 265 12.67 16.48 -5.90
CA LEU A 265 11.86 16.61 -7.12
C LEU A 265 12.72 17.02 -8.31
N GLN A 266 13.58 18.03 -8.16
CA GLN A 266 14.44 18.52 -9.23
C GLN A 266 15.41 17.45 -9.73
N ASN A 267 16.10 16.76 -8.81
CA ASN A 267 17.08 15.72 -9.15
C ASN A 267 16.44 14.49 -9.80
N SER A 268 15.17 14.21 -9.51
CA SER A 268 14.44 13.07 -10.06
C SER A 268 13.57 13.43 -11.27
N ARG A 269 13.58 14.69 -11.71
CA ARG A 269 12.89 15.15 -12.92
C ARG A 269 13.72 14.83 -14.17
N VAL A 270 13.77 13.55 -14.48
CA VAL A 270 14.55 12.94 -15.57
C VAL A 270 13.66 12.19 -16.54
N VAL A 271 14.17 11.85 -17.72
CA VAL A 271 13.51 10.97 -18.70
C VAL A 271 14.32 9.70 -18.83
N HIS A 272 13.72 8.58 -18.43
CA HIS A 272 14.32 7.25 -18.53
C HIS A 272 14.21 6.67 -19.95
N VAL A 273 15.10 5.72 -20.30
CA VAL A 273 15.11 5.03 -21.60
C VAL A 273 13.79 4.32 -21.97
N SER A 274 12.98 4.00 -20.95
CA SER A 274 11.64 3.43 -21.16
C SER A 274 10.65 4.43 -21.76
N VAL A 275 10.88 5.73 -21.57
CA VAL A 275 10.11 6.82 -22.17
C VAL A 275 10.75 7.26 -23.49
N ASP A 276 12.06 7.49 -23.47
CA ASP A 276 12.85 7.93 -24.62
C ASP A 276 13.95 6.90 -24.97
N PRO A 277 13.77 6.07 -26.00
CA PRO A 277 14.74 5.05 -26.40
C PRO A 277 16.10 5.58 -26.86
N THR A 278 16.25 6.89 -27.08
CA THR A 278 17.52 7.50 -27.50
C THR A 278 18.49 7.74 -26.33
N VAL A 279 18.03 7.58 -25.09
CA VAL A 279 18.86 7.71 -23.89
C VAL A 279 19.97 6.66 -23.90
N THR A 280 21.22 7.12 -23.75
CA THR A 280 22.39 6.24 -23.65
C THR A 280 22.26 5.33 -22.43
N THR A 281 22.31 4.03 -22.66
CA THR A 281 22.30 3.03 -21.59
C THR A 281 23.73 2.70 -21.17
N THR A 282 24.00 2.72 -19.88
CA THR A 282 25.21 2.08 -19.35
C THR A 282 25.03 0.57 -19.46
N PRO A 283 26.01 -0.18 -19.98
CA PRO A 283 25.96 -1.64 -19.94
C PRO A 283 25.71 -2.07 -18.50
N SER A 284 24.64 -2.84 -18.27
CA SER A 284 24.43 -3.52 -17.00
C SER A 284 25.70 -4.31 -16.71
N ALA A 285 26.36 -4.02 -15.59
CA ALA A 285 27.30 -4.96 -15.00
C ALA A 285 26.46 -6.18 -14.60
N ALA A 286 26.34 -7.14 -15.53
CA ALA A 286 25.93 -8.48 -15.18
C ALA A 286 27.05 -9.06 -14.31
N GLY A 287 26.92 -8.93 -12.98
CA GLY A 287 27.77 -9.58 -12.00
C GLY A 287 29.06 -8.84 -11.61
N ALA A 288 28.95 -7.63 -11.08
CA ALA A 288 30.03 -7.02 -10.31
C ALA A 288 29.61 -6.90 -8.85
N ASP A 289 29.98 -7.91 -8.06
CA ASP A 289 30.16 -7.81 -6.62
C ASP A 289 31.29 -6.80 -6.38
N ASP A 290 30.97 -5.53 -6.23
CA ASP A 290 31.93 -4.51 -5.78
C ASP A 290 31.49 -4.02 -4.40
N GLU A 291 32.22 -4.44 -3.37
CA GLU A 291 32.00 -4.15 -1.93
C GLU A 291 32.27 -2.67 -1.58
N GLY A 292 31.80 -1.75 -2.41
CA GLY A 292 31.92 -0.30 -2.24
C GLY A 292 31.00 0.55 -3.10
N ALA A 293 30.16 -0.06 -3.96
CA ALA A 293 29.20 0.67 -4.77
C ALA A 293 27.91 0.97 -3.98
N ALA A 294 27.42 2.21 -4.05
CA ALA A 294 26.12 2.59 -3.52
C ALA A 294 25.03 1.64 -4.04
N ASP A 295 24.05 1.31 -3.19
CA ASP A 295 22.93 0.43 -3.52
C ASP A 295 22.35 0.79 -4.91
N PRO A 296 22.37 -0.14 -5.90
CA PRO A 296 21.95 0.15 -7.26
C PRO A 296 20.49 0.63 -7.34
N ASP A 297 19.65 0.31 -6.35
CA ASP A 297 18.25 0.75 -6.28
C ASP A 297 18.09 2.21 -5.80
N HIS A 298 19.19 2.88 -5.40
CA HIS A 298 19.22 4.29 -5.01
C HIS A 298 19.81 5.22 -6.08
N VAL A 299 20.26 4.69 -7.22
CA VAL A 299 20.85 5.51 -8.28
C VAL A 299 19.96 5.51 -9.51
N ILE A 300 19.60 6.70 -9.99
CA ILE A 300 18.92 6.85 -11.27
C ILE A 300 19.90 6.48 -12.38
N THR A 301 19.64 5.37 -13.07
CA THR A 301 20.41 4.91 -14.23
C THR A 301 19.58 4.95 -15.50
N ASN A 302 20.23 4.94 -16.67
CA ASN A 302 19.58 4.93 -17.99
C ASN A 302 18.56 6.07 -18.17
N ALA A 303 18.87 7.25 -17.66
CA ALA A 303 18.04 8.44 -17.76
C ALA A 303 18.86 9.66 -18.15
N ARG A 304 18.20 10.64 -18.77
CA ARG A 304 18.76 11.97 -19.06
C ARG A 304 17.96 13.05 -18.33
N PRO A 305 18.54 14.24 -18.07
CA PRO A 305 17.74 15.39 -17.62
C PRO A 305 16.57 15.67 -18.57
N ALA A 306 15.42 16.04 -18.02
CA ALA A 306 14.25 16.40 -18.80
C ALA A 306 14.40 17.80 -19.41
N GLY A 307 14.03 17.94 -20.68
CA GLY A 307 13.86 19.22 -21.37
C GLY A 307 12.40 19.66 -21.43
N ALA A 308 12.14 20.87 -21.92
CA ALA A 308 10.78 21.42 -21.99
C ALA A 308 9.83 20.58 -22.85
N ALA A 309 10.32 20.00 -23.96
CA ALA A 309 9.53 19.16 -24.85
C ALA A 309 9.06 17.85 -24.20
N ASP A 310 9.73 17.40 -23.13
CA ASP A 310 9.34 16.19 -22.41
C ASP A 310 8.07 16.39 -21.58
N GLY A 311 7.66 17.65 -21.32
CA GLY A 311 6.39 17.94 -20.67
C GLY A 311 6.31 17.59 -19.19
N LEU A 312 7.43 17.23 -18.54
CA LEU A 312 7.45 17.06 -17.08
C LEU A 312 7.10 18.39 -16.40
N LEU A 313 6.31 18.33 -15.33
CA LEU A 313 5.88 19.48 -14.55
C LEU A 313 7.06 20.10 -13.79
N SER A 314 7.08 21.42 -13.68
CA SER A 314 7.87 22.11 -12.67
C SER A 314 7.35 21.81 -11.25
N THR A 315 8.10 22.21 -10.22
CA THR A 315 7.62 22.11 -8.84
C THR A 315 6.33 22.90 -8.63
N SER A 316 6.20 24.09 -9.20
CA SER A 316 4.98 24.90 -9.08
C SER A 316 3.80 24.24 -9.81
N GLU A 317 4.04 23.72 -11.02
CA GLU A 317 3.00 23.00 -11.77
C GLU A 317 2.59 21.68 -11.07
N LEU A 318 3.51 21.01 -10.36
CA LEU A 318 3.16 19.91 -9.47
C LEU A 318 2.26 20.40 -8.35
N VAL A 319 2.57 21.49 -7.65
CA VAL A 319 1.69 22.05 -6.61
C VAL A 319 0.28 22.32 -7.16
N ASP A 320 0.17 22.83 -8.38
CA ASP A 320 -1.10 23.08 -9.07
C ASP A 320 -1.85 21.77 -9.41
N LEU A 321 -1.15 20.71 -9.80
CA LEU A 321 -1.76 19.39 -10.04
C LEU A 321 -2.47 18.84 -8.79
N TYR A 322 -1.94 19.17 -7.61
CA TYR A 322 -2.55 18.77 -6.33
C TYR A 322 -3.68 19.70 -5.89
N ALA A 323 -3.91 20.84 -6.56
CA ALA A 323 -4.92 21.80 -6.16
C ALA A 323 -6.30 21.14 -6.01
N ALA A 324 -6.82 21.16 -4.78
CA ALA A 324 -8.11 20.57 -4.44
C ALA A 324 -8.79 21.45 -3.39
N THR A 325 -10.11 21.65 -3.53
CA THR A 325 -10.93 22.38 -2.55
C THR A 325 -10.86 21.74 -1.17
N MET A 326 -10.85 20.41 -1.13
CA MET A 326 -10.70 19.62 0.07
C MET A 326 -9.41 18.80 -0.04
N ARG A 327 -8.47 19.04 0.87
CA ARG A 327 -7.19 18.34 0.88
C ARG A 327 -7.33 16.96 1.54
N PRO A 328 -6.65 15.93 1.01
CA PRO A 328 -6.46 14.67 1.70
C PRO A 328 -5.91 14.84 3.12
N ARG A 329 -6.43 14.05 4.07
CA ARG A 329 -5.91 13.95 5.44
C ARG A 329 -5.58 12.49 5.73
N SER A 330 -4.39 12.22 6.27
CA SER A 330 -4.07 10.86 6.74
C SER A 330 -4.87 10.55 8.01
N VAL A 331 -5.58 9.43 8.01
CA VAL A 331 -6.38 9.00 9.16
C VAL A 331 -5.50 8.50 10.31
N TYR A 332 -4.32 7.95 10.01
CA TYR A 332 -3.40 7.46 11.04
C TYR A 332 -2.65 8.61 11.70
N ASP A 333 -2.07 9.54 10.93
CA ASP A 333 -1.49 10.77 11.49
C ASP A 333 -2.52 11.53 12.34
N ARG A 334 -3.75 11.71 11.83
CA ARG A 334 -4.81 12.37 12.60
C ARG A 334 -5.19 11.61 13.87
N GLY A 335 -5.43 10.31 13.78
CA GLY A 335 -5.89 9.52 14.92
C GLY A 335 -4.82 9.39 16.00
N GLN A 336 -3.55 9.17 15.62
CA GLN A 336 -2.45 9.08 16.58
C GLN A 336 -2.14 10.43 17.25
N ARG A 337 -2.31 11.57 16.56
CA ARG A 337 -2.26 12.90 17.21
C ARG A 337 -3.32 13.04 18.29
N LEU A 338 -4.55 12.63 18.00
CA LEU A 338 -5.65 12.68 18.95
C LEU A 338 -5.37 11.77 20.15
N ILE A 339 -4.92 10.53 19.91
CA ILE A 339 -4.54 9.62 20.99
C ILE A 339 -3.43 10.23 21.86
N ALA A 340 -2.38 10.79 21.26
CA ALA A 340 -1.27 11.42 21.99
C ALA A 340 -1.71 12.65 22.79
N ALA A 341 -2.75 13.38 22.34
CA ALA A 341 -3.29 14.51 23.06
C ALA A 341 -4.16 14.11 24.27
N TYR A 342 -4.80 12.93 24.23
CA TYR A 342 -5.79 12.52 25.23
C TYR A 342 -5.36 11.35 26.12
N THR A 343 -4.35 10.58 25.72
CA THR A 343 -3.85 9.41 26.46
C THR A 343 -2.37 9.58 26.80
N GLN A 344 -1.95 9.03 27.93
CA GLN A 344 -0.53 9.00 28.32
C GLN A 344 0.22 7.78 27.75
N GLU A 345 -0.41 6.95 26.92
CA GLU A 345 0.25 5.79 26.33
C GLU A 345 1.01 6.20 25.06
N PRO A 346 2.35 6.13 25.05
CA PRO A 346 3.13 6.49 23.88
C PRO A 346 2.98 5.42 22.82
N ILE A 347 2.33 5.75 21.70
CA ILE A 347 2.40 4.95 20.48
C ILE A 347 3.65 5.37 19.71
N ALA A 348 4.50 4.41 19.37
CA ALA A 348 5.67 4.67 18.54
C ALA A 348 5.25 5.16 17.15
N ARG A 349 5.86 6.24 16.70
CA ARG A 349 5.54 6.96 15.46
C ARG A 349 6.80 7.26 14.68
N CYS A 350 6.68 7.46 13.37
CA CYS A 350 7.85 7.64 12.52
C CYS A 350 8.57 8.99 12.72
N GLY A 351 7.85 10.03 13.16
CA GLY A 351 8.36 11.42 13.25
C GLY A 351 9.70 11.54 13.99
N PRO A 352 9.81 11.08 15.26
CA PRO A 352 11.07 11.13 16.03
C PRO A 352 12.24 10.44 15.33
N ARG A 353 12.02 9.29 14.69
CA ARG A 353 13.06 8.55 13.96
C ARG A 353 13.51 9.28 12.70
N MET A 354 12.59 9.98 12.03
CA MET A 354 12.84 10.69 10.79
C MET A 354 13.27 12.15 11.01
N GLY A 355 13.27 12.64 12.25
CA GLY A 355 13.54 14.06 12.55
C GLY A 355 12.44 15.01 12.04
N VAL A 356 11.23 14.52 11.81
CA VAL A 356 10.09 15.34 11.36
C VAL A 356 9.42 15.98 12.58
N HIS A 357 9.33 17.30 12.59
CA HIS A 357 8.72 18.06 13.68
C HIS A 357 7.22 17.71 13.85
N ASP A 358 6.75 17.77 15.09
CA ASP A 358 5.37 17.42 15.43
C ASP A 358 4.33 18.26 14.67
N ASP A 359 4.62 19.52 14.37
CA ASP A 359 3.69 20.38 13.63
C ASP A 359 3.51 20.01 12.15
N ARG A 360 4.46 19.27 11.56
CA ARG A 360 4.32 18.81 10.17
C ARG A 360 3.38 17.62 10.09
N ARG A 361 2.50 17.62 9.09
CA ARG A 361 1.61 16.49 8.84
C ARG A 361 2.46 15.28 8.48
N GLY A 362 2.08 14.12 9.01
CA GLY A 362 2.79 12.85 8.82
C GLY A 362 3.79 12.50 9.92
N SER A 363 4.11 13.39 10.86
CA SER A 363 4.99 13.08 12.00
C SER A 363 4.37 12.10 13.01
N PHE A 364 3.06 11.85 12.92
CA PHE A 364 2.32 10.88 13.73
C PHE A 364 1.84 9.68 12.90
N GLU A 365 2.45 9.40 11.75
CA GLU A 365 2.22 8.12 11.06
C GLU A 365 2.82 6.95 11.87
N PRO A 366 2.38 5.70 11.62
CA PRO A 366 2.95 4.51 12.27
C PRO A 366 4.47 4.49 12.15
N GLU A 367 5.17 3.90 13.12
CA GLU A 367 6.63 3.81 13.05
C GLU A 367 7.11 3.11 11.77
N TRP A 368 6.36 2.07 11.37
CA TRP A 368 6.61 1.21 10.20
C TRP A 368 5.29 0.78 9.56
N THR A 369 5.29 0.72 8.23
CA THR A 369 4.26 0.00 7.47
C THR A 369 4.87 -1.01 6.50
N SER A 370 6.16 -0.89 6.20
CA SER A 370 6.99 -1.90 5.54
C SER A 370 8.22 -2.18 6.42
N TYR A 371 8.48 -3.45 6.71
CA TYR A 371 9.57 -3.84 7.61
C TYR A 371 10.24 -5.13 7.16
N THR A 372 11.30 -5.00 6.37
CA THR A 372 12.18 -6.10 5.94
C THR A 372 13.53 -6.03 6.64
N HIS A 373 14.39 -7.01 6.35
CA HIS A 373 15.75 -7.03 6.90
C HIS A 373 16.56 -5.79 6.49
N TYR A 374 16.50 -5.39 5.22
CA TYR A 374 17.28 -4.26 4.67
C TYR A 374 16.48 -2.95 4.65
N TRP A 375 15.17 -3.01 4.41
CA TRP A 375 14.33 -1.84 4.18
C TRP A 375 13.23 -1.73 5.24
N LYS A 376 13.14 -0.60 5.94
CA LYS A 376 12.13 -0.33 6.97
C LYS A 376 11.67 1.10 6.84
N THR A 377 10.39 1.32 6.57
CA THR A 377 9.85 2.68 6.46
C THR A 377 8.31 2.68 6.49
N VAL A 378 7.74 3.87 6.35
CA VAL A 378 6.31 4.10 6.17
C VAL A 378 6.07 4.32 4.68
N LEU A 379 5.19 3.53 4.07
CA LEU A 379 4.83 3.57 2.65
C LEU A 379 3.31 3.52 2.43
N ASP A 380 2.58 3.00 3.41
CA ASP A 380 1.16 2.68 3.28
C ASP A 380 0.32 3.71 4.03
N TYR A 381 -0.77 4.14 3.39
CA TYR A 381 -1.63 5.19 3.95
C TYR A 381 -3.10 4.94 3.65
N ILE A 382 -3.95 5.51 4.50
CA ILE A 382 -5.37 5.73 4.24
C ILE A 382 -5.61 7.23 4.36
N PHE A 383 -5.76 7.90 3.21
CA PHE A 383 -6.15 9.30 3.18
C PHE A 383 -7.66 9.44 2.96
N VAL A 384 -8.25 10.44 3.59
CA VAL A 384 -9.65 10.82 3.39
C VAL A 384 -9.73 12.22 2.77
N VAL A 385 -10.56 12.34 1.73
CA VAL A 385 -11.02 13.63 1.19
C VAL A 385 -12.49 13.74 1.55
N ASP A 386 -12.80 14.65 2.45
CA ASP A 386 -14.17 14.86 2.91
C ASP A 386 -15.04 15.49 1.81
N PRO A 387 -16.35 15.21 1.80
CA PRO A 387 -17.30 15.96 0.97
C PRO A 387 -17.48 17.38 1.50
N PRO A 388 -18.05 18.31 0.72
CA PRO A 388 -18.14 19.72 1.12
C PRO A 388 -18.84 19.97 2.47
N ASN A 389 -19.92 19.23 2.75
CA ASN A 389 -20.81 19.49 3.89
C ASN A 389 -20.58 18.58 5.11
N ARG A 390 -19.60 17.67 5.05
CA ARG A 390 -19.30 16.75 6.15
C ARG A 390 -17.81 16.70 6.42
N THR A 391 -17.45 16.28 7.61
CA THR A 391 -16.06 16.10 8.04
C THR A 391 -15.92 14.72 8.66
N SER A 392 -14.90 13.96 8.26
CA SER A 392 -14.58 12.68 8.88
C SER A 392 -14.03 12.85 10.30
N SER A 393 -14.53 12.02 11.21
CA SER A 393 -13.94 11.70 12.50
C SER A 393 -13.34 10.29 12.46
N VAL A 394 -12.17 10.14 13.10
CA VAL A 394 -11.50 8.85 13.30
C VAL A 394 -11.98 8.29 14.64
N LEU A 395 -12.74 7.20 14.61
CA LEU A 395 -13.27 6.58 15.82
C LEU A 395 -12.27 5.60 16.42
N GLN A 396 -11.69 4.74 15.58
CA GLN A 396 -10.73 3.73 16.00
C GLN A 396 -9.64 3.51 14.95
N LEU A 397 -8.45 3.10 15.39
CA LEU A 397 -7.35 2.64 14.54
C LEU A 397 -6.95 1.23 14.96
N LEU A 398 -6.66 0.36 14.00
CA LEU A 398 -5.94 -0.86 14.32
C LEU A 398 -4.53 -0.48 14.75
N ALA A 399 -4.12 -0.94 15.94
CA ALA A 399 -2.83 -0.57 16.50
C ALA A 399 -1.69 -0.87 15.51
N PRO A 400 -0.65 -0.01 15.42
CA PRO A 400 0.59 -0.40 14.75
C PRO A 400 1.26 -1.59 15.45
N HIS A 401 2.06 -2.37 14.72
CA HIS A 401 2.96 -3.33 15.36
C HIS A 401 4.08 -2.60 16.12
N LYS A 402 4.59 -3.23 17.18
CA LYS A 402 5.81 -2.77 17.84
C LYS A 402 7.03 -3.26 17.06
N THR A 403 8.11 -2.48 17.10
CA THR A 403 9.37 -2.84 16.44
C THR A 403 9.89 -4.22 16.85
N GLU A 404 9.82 -4.57 18.14
CA GLU A 404 10.26 -5.86 18.68
C GLU A 404 9.56 -7.08 18.04
N ASP A 405 8.31 -6.91 17.63
CA ASP A 405 7.52 -7.97 16.99
C ASP A 405 7.94 -8.21 15.53
N LEU A 406 8.47 -7.17 14.88
CA LEU A 406 8.84 -7.17 13.46
C LEU A 406 10.28 -7.64 13.22
N VAL A 407 11.13 -7.67 14.26
CA VAL A 407 12.52 -8.15 14.18
C VAL A 407 12.57 -9.65 13.86
N PRO A 408 13.50 -10.11 12.99
CA PRO A 408 14.50 -9.34 12.23
C PRO A 408 14.01 -8.78 10.88
N GLY A 409 12.77 -9.06 10.50
CA GLY A 409 12.17 -8.67 9.24
C GLY A 409 10.93 -9.52 8.95
N LEU A 410 10.03 -8.97 8.14
CA LEU A 410 8.86 -9.64 7.58
C LEU A 410 9.15 -10.11 6.13
N PRO A 411 8.37 -11.08 5.59
CA PRO A 411 7.32 -11.86 6.24
C PRO A 411 7.89 -12.89 7.22
N LYS A 412 7.12 -13.23 8.26
CA LYS A 412 7.55 -14.09 9.37
C LYS A 412 6.39 -14.94 9.89
N LYS A 413 6.60 -16.27 10.02
CA LYS A 413 5.57 -17.19 10.50
C LYS A 413 5.08 -16.79 11.88
N GLY A 414 3.77 -16.93 12.09
CA GLY A 414 3.15 -16.56 13.37
C GLY A 414 3.00 -15.05 13.56
N VAL A 415 3.53 -14.22 12.66
CA VAL A 415 3.51 -12.76 12.77
C VAL A 415 2.76 -12.14 11.60
N SER A 416 3.30 -12.23 10.37
CA SER A 416 2.68 -11.67 9.16
C SER A 416 3.11 -12.42 7.90
N GLY A 417 2.16 -12.60 6.98
CA GLY A 417 2.37 -13.19 5.66
C GLY A 417 2.80 -12.19 4.57
N SER A 418 3.00 -10.92 4.91
CA SER A 418 3.50 -9.88 4.02
C SER A 418 4.70 -9.19 4.66
N ASP A 419 5.55 -8.56 3.85
CA ASP A 419 6.58 -7.61 4.31
C ASP A 419 6.02 -6.25 4.74
N HIS A 420 4.77 -5.98 4.38
CA HIS A 420 3.99 -4.84 4.85
C HIS A 420 3.07 -5.21 6.02
N VAL A 421 2.70 -4.19 6.79
CA VAL A 421 1.75 -4.25 7.89
C VAL A 421 0.41 -3.67 7.42
N SER A 422 -0.69 -4.37 7.72
CA SER A 422 -2.00 -3.85 7.34
C SER A 422 -2.40 -2.65 8.21
N LEU A 423 -3.03 -1.67 7.58
CA LEU A 423 -3.61 -0.51 8.26
C LEU A 423 -5.13 -0.65 8.22
N ALA A 424 -5.80 -0.34 9.32
CA ALA A 424 -7.26 -0.31 9.34
C ALA A 424 -7.80 0.78 10.26
N VAL A 425 -8.91 1.38 9.86
CA VAL A 425 -9.54 2.52 10.54
C VAL A 425 -11.05 2.33 10.58
N GLU A 426 -11.69 2.79 11.65
CA GLU A 426 -13.13 3.04 11.69
C GLU A 426 -13.39 4.54 11.61
N LEU A 427 -14.19 4.96 10.62
CA LEU A 427 -14.53 6.35 10.34
C LEU A 427 -16.02 6.61 10.48
N GLN A 428 -16.35 7.87 10.74
CA GLN A 428 -17.70 8.43 10.67
C GLN A 428 -17.64 9.82 10.04
N TRP A 429 -18.64 10.23 9.26
CA TRP A 429 -18.75 11.59 8.74
C TRP A 429 -19.88 12.35 9.43
N LEU A 430 -19.54 13.49 10.01
CA LEU A 430 -20.46 14.38 10.72
C LEU A 430 -20.70 15.64 9.88
N PRO A 431 -21.86 16.32 10.01
CA PRO A 431 -22.07 17.63 9.39
C PRO A 431 -20.97 18.60 9.77
N ARG A 432 -20.52 19.39 8.80
CA ARG A 432 -19.56 20.46 9.06
C ARG A 432 -20.27 21.57 9.84
N THR A 433 -19.78 21.86 11.05
CA THR A 433 -20.24 22.96 11.90
C THR A 433 -19.70 24.31 11.47
#